data_AF-A0AAU1ALL8-F1
#
_entry.id   AF-A0AAU1ALL8-F1
#
_cell.length_a   1.000
_cell.length_b   1.000
_cell.length_c   1.000
_cell.angle_alpha   90.00
_cell.angle_beta   90.00
_cell.angle_gamma   90.00
#
_symmetry.space_group_name_H-M   'P 1'
#
loop_
_entity.id
_entity.type
_entity.pdbx_description
1 polymer ?
#
loop_
_entity_poly.entity_id
_entity_poly.type
_entity_poly.pdbx_seq_one_letter_code
_entity_poly.pdbx_strand_id
1 'polypeptide(L)' 'MTSSSASLMAEVYPGVEIRKDLGEHGTLLSIDKARRVLGYEPRHSWRDHVDQL' A
#
# COMPACT_ATOMS: atom_id res chain seq x y z
N MET A 1 -5.47 -13.79 4.90
CA MET A 1 -5.35 -12.49 5.59
C MET A 1 -6.36 -11.53 4.97
N THR A 2 -7.39 -11.11 5.70
CA THR A 2 -8.52 -10.31 5.16
C THR A 2 -8.57 -8.87 5.67
N SER A 3 -7.65 -8.47 6.56
CA SER A 3 -7.61 -7.11 7.09
C SER A 3 -7.10 -6.12 6.04
N SER A 4 -7.82 -5.01 5.86
CA SER A 4 -7.40 -3.94 4.96
C SER A 4 -6.20 -3.17 5.52
N SER A 5 -5.40 -2.55 4.65
CA SER A 5 -4.29 -1.68 5.06
C SER A 5 -4.78 -0.51 5.92
N ALA A 6 -5.99 0.00 5.68
CA ALA A 6 -6.58 1.09 6.45
C ALA A 6 -6.96 0.64 7.87
N SER A 7 -7.57 -0.54 8.02
CA SER A 7 -7.91 -1.09 9.33
C SER A 7 -6.66 -1.34 10.17
N LEU A 8 -5.59 -1.89 9.55
CA LEU A 8 -4.34 -2.12 10.24
C LEU A 8 -3.66 -0.82 10.70
N MET A 9 -3.71 0.25 9.88
CA MET A 9 -3.19 1.56 10.25
C MET A 9 -3.91 2.15 11.46
N ALA A 10 -5.24 2.07 11.48
CA ALA A 10 -6.04 2.59 12.58
C ALA A 10 -5.75 1.87 13.91
N GLU A 11 -5.47 0.55 13.84
CA GLU A 11 -5.14 -0.26 15.01
C GLU A 11 -3.73 0.00 15.53
N VAL A 12 -2.73 0.02 14.64
CA VAL A 12 -1.31 0.04 15.04
C VAL A 12 -0.76 1.45 15.24
N TYR A 13 -1.30 2.45 14.52
CA TYR A 13 -0.85 3.84 14.57
C TYR A 13 -2.03 4.81 14.82
N PRO A 14 -2.71 4.69 15.98
CA PRO A 14 -3.85 5.53 16.31
C PRO A 14 -3.44 7.00 16.39
N GLY A 15 -4.14 7.86 15.65
CA GLY A 15 -3.90 9.31 15.63
C GLY A 15 -2.96 9.81 14.54
N VAL A 16 -2.39 8.92 13.72
CA VAL A 16 -1.65 9.34 12.52
C VAL A 16 -2.63 9.71 11.41
N GLU A 17 -2.53 10.94 10.92
CA GLU A 17 -3.35 11.44 9.81
C GLU A 17 -3.06 10.67 8.51
N ILE A 18 -4.12 10.16 7.89
CA ILE A 18 -4.08 9.58 6.55
C ILE A 18 -4.30 10.72 5.55
N ARG A 19 -3.25 11.09 4.82
CA ARG A 19 -3.26 12.22 3.87
C ARG A 19 -3.75 11.88 2.46
N LYS A 20 -3.91 10.59 2.16
CA LYS A 20 -4.32 10.06 0.85
C LYS A 20 -5.15 8.81 1.04
N ASP A 21 -5.97 8.49 0.05
CA ASP A 21 -6.78 7.29 0.10
C ASP A 21 -5.91 6.02 0.20
N LEU A 22 -6.22 5.16 1.17
CA LEU A 22 -5.53 3.89 1.35
C LEU A 22 -6.36 2.81 0.66
N GLY A 23 -5.87 2.34 -0.48
CA GLY A 23 -6.47 1.18 -1.15
C GLY A 23 -6.52 -0.02 -0.20
N GLU A 24 -7.53 -0.88 -0.38
CA GLU A 24 -7.86 -2.01 0.51
C GLU A 24 -6.63 -2.86 0.89
N HIS A 25 -5.71 -3.05 -0.05
CA HIS A 25 -4.46 -3.79 0.15
C HIS A 25 -3.24 -3.05 -0.40
N GLY A 26 -3.25 -1.72 -0.32
CA GLY A 26 -2.13 -0.89 -0.74
C GLY A 26 -0.95 -0.98 0.22
N THR A 27 0.25 -0.67 -0.27
CA THR A 27 1.41 -0.42 0.59
C THR A 27 1.26 0.92 1.33
N LEU A 28 1.78 1.01 2.55
CA LEU A 28 1.84 2.24 3.34
C LEU A 28 3.02 3.15 2.96
N LEU A 29 3.70 2.83 1.86
CA LEU A 29 4.79 3.60 1.28
C LEU A 29 4.33 4.29 0.00
N SER A 30 4.52 5.61 -0.09
CA SER A 30 4.26 6.33 -1.33
C SER A 30 5.39 6.13 -2.33
N ILE A 31 5.03 5.79 -3.57
CA ILE A 31 5.94 5.78 -4.72
C ILE A 31 5.77 7.00 -5.63
N ASP A 32 4.96 7.98 -5.24
CA ASP A 32 4.59 9.12 -6.10
C ASP A 32 5.81 9.93 -6.56
N LYS A 33 6.82 10.05 -5.68
CA LYS A 33 8.07 10.73 -6.03
C LYS A 33 8.83 9.98 -7.13
N ALA A 34 8.86 8.64 -7.06
CA ALA A 34 9.50 7.81 -8.08
C ALA A 34 8.75 7.91 -9.41
N ARG A 35 7.41 7.87 -9.39
CA ARG A 35 6.58 8.10 -10.58
C ARG A 35 6.88 9.45 -11.22
N ARG A 36 6.91 10.52 -10.42
CA ARG A 36 7.14 11.89 -10.90
C ARG A 36 8.55 12.12 -11.46
N VAL A 37 9.57 11.65 -10.76
CA VAL A 37 10.97 11.97 -11.07
C VAL A 37 11.56 11.01 -12.09
N LEU A 38 11.15 9.74 -12.05
CA LEU A 38 11.77 8.66 -12.83
C LEU A 38 10.84 8.07 -13.89
N GLY A 39 9.56 8.46 -13.93
CA GLY A 39 8.57 7.80 -14.79
C GLY A 39 8.34 6.34 -14.39
N TYR A 40 8.58 5.99 -13.12
CA TYR A 40 8.50 4.61 -12.66
C TYR A 40 7.06 4.08 -12.73
N GLU A 41 6.88 2.92 -13.38
CA GLU A 41 5.63 2.15 -13.38
C GLU A 41 5.95 0.71 -12.91
N PRO A 42 5.39 0.24 -11.78
CA PRO A 42 5.51 -1.15 -11.36
C PRO A 42 4.99 -2.12 -12.44
N ARG A 43 5.81 -3.10 -12.80
CA ARG A 43 5.47 -4.15 -13.78
C ARG A 43 5.22 -5.52 -13.15
N HIS A 44 5.48 -5.65 -11.85
CA HIS A 44 5.36 -6.90 -11.12
C HIS A 44 4.61 -6.63 -9.82
N SER A 45 3.64 -7.48 -9.50
CA SER A 45 2.97 -7.51 -8.20
C SER A 45 3.50 -8.69 -7.41
N TRP A 46 3.79 -8.49 -6.11
CA TRP A 46 4.17 -9.60 -5.23
C TRP A 46 3.07 -10.67 -5.14
N ARG A 47 1.81 -10.29 -5.37
CA ARG A 47 0.66 -11.19 -5.38
C ARG A 47 0.70 -12.20 -6.52
N ASP A 48 1.39 -11.86 -7.61
CA ASP A 48 1.59 -12.77 -8.73
C ASP A 48 2.58 -13.90 -8.37
N HIS A 49 3.23 -13.80 -7.22
CA HIS A 49 4.32 -14.66 -6.78
C HIS A 49 4.06 -15.38 -5.44
N VAL A 50 2.84 -15.29 -4.90
CA VAL A 50 2.45 -16.05 -3.70
C VAL A 50 1.23 -16.92 -4.02
N ASP A 51 1.35 -18.23 -3.78
CA ASP A 51 0.23 -19.16 -3.94
C ASP A 51 -0.83 -18.92 -2.85
N GLN A 52 -2.11 -19.01 -3.22
CA GLN A 52 -3.21 -18.99 -2.25
C GLN A 52 -3.26 -20.35 -1.54
N LEU A 53 -2.70 -20.40 -0.32
CA LEU A 53 -2.92 -21.49 0.62
C LEU A 53 -4.27 -21.33 1.33
#